data_AF-A0ABD7SRC3-F1
#
_entry.id   AF-A0ABD7SRC3-F1
#
_cell.length_a   1.000
_cell.length_b   1.000
_cell.length_c   1.000
_cell.angle_alpha   90.00
_cell.angle_beta   90.00
_cell.angle_gamma   90.00
#
_symmetry.space_group_name_H-M   'P 1'
#
loop_
_entity.id
_entity.type
_entity.pdbx_description
1 polymer ?
#
loop_
_entity_poly.entity_id
_entity_poly.type
_entity_poly.pdbx_seq_one_letter_code
_entity_poly.pdbx_strand_id
1 'polypeptide(L)'
;MRLSVAQLKQLDDVVKETRIIRGKNAGSRKDTLINIDHFDMRSFNRLIALKLVAPSEYHHDGFYATELGYATWSAATKQMRK
;
A
#
# COMPACT_ATOMS: atom_id res chain seq x y z
N MET A 1 11.09 -13.96 -2.88
CA MET A 1 11.69 -12.75 -2.27
C MET A 1 10.92 -12.42 -1.00
N ARG A 2 11.57 -12.04 0.11
CA ARG A 2 10.91 -11.82 1.40
C ARG A 2 10.95 -10.33 1.75
N LEU A 3 9.79 -9.70 1.91
CA LEU A 3 9.66 -8.32 2.37
C LEU A 3 9.95 -8.25 3.88
N SER A 4 10.50 -7.13 4.35
CA SER A 4 10.66 -6.87 5.78
C SER A 4 9.30 -6.63 6.45
N VAL A 5 9.24 -6.71 7.78
CA VAL A 5 8.01 -6.42 8.54
C VAL A 5 7.53 -4.99 8.29
N ALA A 6 8.45 -4.02 8.21
CA ALA A 6 8.12 -2.62 7.89
C ALA A 6 7.54 -2.47 6.48
N GLN A 7 8.14 -3.13 5.48
CA GLN A 7 7.66 -3.12 4.10
C GLN A 7 6.29 -3.79 3.95
N LEU A 8 6.04 -4.87 4.69
CA LEU A 8 4.74 -5.55 4.69
C LEU A 8 3.66 -4.67 5.32
N LYS A 9 3.97 -3.95 6.41
CA LYS A 9 3.05 -3.00 7.03
C LYS A 9 2.72 -1.83 6.09
N GLN A 10 3.75 -1.21 5.50
CA GLN A 10 3.56 -0.13 4.51
C GLN A 10 2.76 -0.60 3.29
N LEU A 11 3.02 -1.82 2.80
CA LEU A 11 2.24 -2.39 1.69
C LEU A 11 0.79 -2.68 2.09
N ASP A 12 0.54 -3.16 3.31
CA ASP A 12 -0.80 -3.38 3.85
C ASP A 12 -1.59 -2.06 3.97
N ASP A 13 -0.94 -0.99 4.44
CA ASP A 13 -1.53 0.34 4.51
C ASP A 13 -1.94 0.84 3.12
N VAL A 14 -1.02 0.79 2.14
CA VAL A 14 -1.32 1.21 0.76
C VAL A 14 -2.37 0.31 0.11
N VAL A 15 -2.36 -1.00 0.34
CA VAL A 15 -3.39 -1.91 -0.20
C VAL A 15 -4.76 -1.57 0.38
N LYS A 16 -4.85 -1.29 1.68
CA LYS A 16 -6.10 -0.86 2.31
C LYS A 16 -6.57 0.42 1.64
N GLU A 17 -5.74 1.45 1.54
CA GLU A 17 -6.08 2.71 0.85
C GLU A 17 -6.46 2.50 -0.62
N THR A 18 -5.74 1.68 -1.37
CA THR A 18 -6.08 1.41 -2.77
C THR A 18 -7.43 0.71 -2.92
N ARG A 19 -7.72 -0.23 -2.01
CA ARG A 19 -9.00 -0.95 -1.99
C ARG A 19 -10.16 -0.03 -1.69
N ILE A 20 -9.91 1.05 -0.95
CA ILE A 20 -10.95 2.02 -0.64
C ILE A 20 -11.12 3.02 -1.78
N ILE A 21 -10.06 3.29 -2.56
CA ILE A 21 -10.16 4.05 -3.81
C ILE A 21 -10.96 3.25 -4.84
N ARG A 22 -10.72 1.94 -4.98
CA ARG A 22 -11.50 1.05 -5.87
C ARG A 22 -12.93 0.77 -5.37
N GLY A 23 -13.19 0.87 -4.07
CA GLY A 23 -14.47 0.45 -3.47
C GLY A 23 -15.32 1.54 -2.83
N LYS A 24 -14.83 2.79 -2.69
CA LYS A 24 -15.48 3.80 -1.83
C LYS A 24 -15.46 5.25 -2.34
N ASN A 25 -15.19 5.47 -3.62
CA ASN A 25 -15.49 6.74 -4.30
C ASN A 25 -16.92 6.79 -4.89
N ALA A 26 -17.88 6.11 -4.24
CA ALA A 26 -19.31 6.42 -4.37
C ALA A 26 -19.82 7.34 -3.24
N GLY A 27 -18.94 7.81 -2.35
CA GLY A 27 -19.34 8.81 -1.36
C GLY A 27 -18.43 8.84 -0.15
N SER A 28 -17.61 9.89 -0.09
CA SER A 28 -16.93 10.38 1.11
C SER A 28 -15.95 9.41 1.78
N ARG A 29 -14.66 9.66 1.53
CA ARG A 29 -13.61 9.35 2.50
C ARG A 29 -13.02 10.62 3.04
N LYS A 30 -13.30 10.83 4.32
CA LYS A 30 -12.63 11.78 5.21
C LYS A 30 -11.13 11.70 5.00
N ASP A 31 -10.49 12.87 5.07
CA ASP A 31 -9.09 13.08 5.37
C ASP A 31 -8.61 12.15 6.48
N THR A 32 -8.29 10.93 6.14
CA THR A 32 -7.24 10.18 6.81
C THR A 32 -6.02 10.47 5.97
N LEU A 33 -5.48 11.68 6.13
CA LEU A 33 -4.04 11.86 6.13
C LEU A 33 -3.52 10.71 7.01
N ILE A 34 -2.90 9.69 6.41
CA ILE A 34 -2.12 8.76 7.19
C ILE A 34 -1.12 9.66 7.90
N ASN A 35 -1.31 9.87 9.20
CA ASN A 35 -0.31 10.55 9.99
C ASN A 35 0.84 9.56 10.07
N ILE A 36 1.75 9.64 9.10
CA ILE A 36 2.86 8.73 9.01
C ILE A 36 3.95 9.23 9.94
N ASP A 37 3.69 9.14 11.25
CA ASP A 37 4.69 9.43 12.28
C ASP A 37 5.92 8.49 12.14
N HIS A 38 5.84 7.46 11.28
CA HIS A 38 6.89 6.46 11.02
C HIS A 38 6.95 5.95 9.55
N PHE A 39 6.78 6.79 8.52
CA PHE A 39 7.05 6.34 7.15
C PHE A 39 8.54 6.28 6.90
N ASP A 40 9.11 5.07 6.93
CA ASP A 40 10.46 4.90 6.42
C ASP A 40 10.43 4.94 4.87
N MET A 41 10.87 6.06 4.31
CA MET A 41 11.02 6.25 2.87
C MET A 41 11.98 5.24 2.25
N ARG A 42 12.96 4.68 2.98
CA ARG A 42 13.86 3.66 2.43
C ARG A 42 13.10 2.35 2.19
N SER A 43 12.31 1.93 3.17
CA SER A 43 11.41 0.78 3.04
C SER A 43 10.38 0.99 1.94
N PHE A 44 9.83 2.21 1.83
CA PHE A 44 8.83 2.53 0.79
C PHE A 44 9.43 2.59 -0.62
N ASN A 45 10.60 3.20 -0.78
CA ASN A 45 11.32 3.23 -2.06
C ASN A 45 11.62 1.82 -2.57
N ARG A 46 11.82 0.86 -1.66
CA ARG A 46 11.96 -0.55 -2.05
C ARG A 46 10.67 -1.10 -2.64
N LEU A 47 9.50 -0.77 -2.10
CA LEU A 47 8.20 -1.17 -2.67
C LEU A 47 8.00 -0.58 -4.08
N ILE A 48 8.40 0.68 -4.30
CA ILE A 48 8.37 1.33 -5.62
C ILE A 48 9.32 0.62 -6.59
N ALA A 49 10.57 0.38 -6.19
CA ALA A 49 11.58 -0.29 -7.00
C ALA A 49 11.15 -1.71 -7.41
N LEU A 50 10.35 -2.37 -6.56
CA LEU A 50 9.78 -3.69 -6.81
C LEU A 50 8.44 -3.64 -7.57
N LYS A 51 7.98 -2.46 -7.97
CA LYS A 51 6.70 -2.23 -8.67
C LYS A 51 5.50 -2.76 -7.88
N LEU A 52 5.58 -2.80 -6.56
CA LEU A 52 4.48 -3.20 -5.67
C LEU A 52 3.52 -2.05 -5.40
N VAL A 53 4.03 -0.82 -5.50
CA VAL A 53 3.25 0.41 -5.43
C VAL A 53 3.63 1.33 -6.59
N ALA A 54 2.70 2.16 -7.03
CA ALA A 54 2.88 3.10 -8.12
C ALA A 54 2.22 4.46 -7.76
N PRO A 55 2.74 5.58 -8.28
CA PRO A 55 2.11 6.89 -8.08
C PRO A 55 0.72 6.92 -8.76
N SER A 56 -0.22 7.60 -8.13
CA SER A 56 -1.57 7.80 -8.64
C SER A 56 -1.58 8.85 -9.74
N GLU A 57 -2.32 8.59 -10.82
CA GLU A 57 -2.54 9.57 -11.89
C GLU A 57 -3.53 10.66 -11.49
N TYR A 58 -4.38 10.39 -10.49
CA TYR A 58 -5.48 11.27 -10.07
C TYR A 58 -5.17 12.10 -8.81
N HIS A 59 -4.13 11.71 -8.06
CA HIS A 59 -3.68 12.41 -6.86
C HIS A 59 -2.17 12.58 -6.95
N HIS A 60 -1.71 13.83 -7.15
CA HIS A 60 -0.30 14.16 -7.38
C HIS A 60 0.65 13.66 -6.28
N ASP A 61 0.15 13.49 -5.06
CA ASP A 61 0.91 12.97 -3.91
C ASP A 61 0.48 11.55 -3.47
N GLY A 62 -0.44 10.92 -4.21
CA GLY A 62 -1.01 9.63 -3.86
C GLY A 62 -0.22 8.46 -4.44
N PHE A 63 -0.18 7.34 -3.72
CA PHE A 63 0.31 6.07 -4.21
C PHE A 63 -0.80 5.02 -4.15
N TYR A 64 -0.74 4.04 -5.05
CA TYR A 64 -1.63 2.90 -5.04
C TYR A 64 -0.85 1.58 -5.14
N ALA A 65 -1.43 0.51 -4.61
CA ALA A 65 -0.91 -0.84 -4.71
C ALA A 65 -1.21 -1.38 -6.10
N THR A 66 -0.17 -1.81 -6.82
CA THR A 66 -0.32 -2.44 -8.13
C THR A 66 -0.95 -3.83 -7.97
N GLU A 67 -1.31 -4.47 -9.09
CA GLU A 67 -1.78 -5.87 -9.07
C GLU A 67 -0.73 -6.81 -8.47
N LEU A 68 0.55 -6.56 -8.76
CA LEU A 68 1.66 -7.29 -8.18
C LEU A 68 1.79 -7.03 -6.67
N GLY A 69 1.60 -5.78 -6.24
CA GLY A 69 1.53 -5.41 -4.83
C GLY A 69 0.44 -6.16 -4.09
N TYR A 70 -0.77 -6.19 -4.65
CA TYR A 70 -1.90 -6.91 -4.07
C TYR A 70 -1.67 -8.42 -3.99
N ALA A 71 -1.14 -9.04 -5.05
CA ALA A 71 -0.81 -10.46 -5.05
C ALA A 71 0.26 -10.81 -4.00
N THR A 72 1.30 -9.97 -3.88
CA THR A 72 2.38 -10.13 -2.91
C THR A 72 1.85 -10.01 -1.47
N TRP A 73 1.02 -9.00 -1.19
CA TRP A 73 0.35 -8.83 0.09
C TRP A 73 -0.58 -9.99 0.43
N SER A 74 -1.37 -10.47 -0.53
CA SER A 74 -2.30 -11.59 -0.32
C SER A 74 -1.56 -12.90 0.00
N ALA A 75 -0.43 -13.15 -0.67
CA ALA A 75 0.42 -14.30 -0.37
C ALA A 75 1.04 -14.21 1.04
N ALA A 76 1.52 -13.02 1.43
CA ALA A 76 2.13 -12.80 2.74
C ALA A 76 1.12 -12.90 3.89
N THR A 77 -0.08 -12.33 3.73
CA THR A 77 -1.14 -12.36 4.76
C THR A 77 -1.73 -13.76 4.97
N LYS A 78 -1.81 -14.58 3.91
CA LYS A 78 -2.19 -16.00 4.04
C LYS A 78 -1.20 -16.82 4.86
N GLN A 79 0.09 -16.47 4.84
CA GLN A 79 1.12 -17.14 5.64
C GLN A 79 1.05 -16.76 7.12
N MET A 80 0.55 -15.57 7.47
CA MET A 80 0.42 -15.12 8.87
C MET A 80 -0.84 -15.64 9.58
N ARG A 81 -1.81 -16.19 8.83
CA ARG A 81 -3.07 -16.74 9.35
C ARG A 81 -3.04 -18.27 9.53
N LYS A 82 -1.92 -18.91 9.22
CA LYS A 82 -1.65 -20.32 9.49
C LYS A 82 -0.75 -20.43 10.71
#